data_AF-A0A0F7ZGG4-F1
#
_entry.id   AF-A0A0F7ZGG4-F1
#
_cell.length_a   1.000
_cell.length_b   1.000
_cell.length_c   1.000
_cell.angle_alpha   90.00
_cell.angle_beta   90.00
_cell.angle_gamma   90.00
#
_symmetry.space_group_name_H-M   'P 1'
#
loop_
_entity.id
_entity.type
_entity.pdbx_description
1 polymer ?
#
loop_
_entity_poly.entity_id
_entity_poly.type
_entity_poly.pdbx_seq_one_letter_code
_entity_poly.pdbx_strand_id
1 'polypeptide(L)'
;MTRTKDISFDTSRKTLSSRTRSSFKKQAYRAVRALRRPKLGEEQAAKRLAFAQRYYQEPASFSYKWIFSDETTIARGEGERQAWVFCKPQDRLKPENVQPRGKPTRNSQMFWAGFSFNRRTSLTPLIGDPKAPRGGVSGRRIRECLEDNLPTIAEPGYTFAQDNASTHKAAIVQAWLGCWVEENEVSLVDWPAFSPDLNPIENAWKLLKEQVCKNHPELSDLPKNNDSKQRLCEAAVEACEELEDDTLNHLIESMPRRLKAVVEAKGWYTKY
;
A
#
# COMPACT_ATOMS: atom_id res chain seq x y z
N MET A 1 24.13 -44.29 -6.27
CA MET A 1 23.02 -43.54 -6.92
C MET A 1 21.86 -43.46 -5.95
N THR A 2 21.79 -42.40 -5.15
CA THR A 2 20.78 -42.23 -4.12
C THR A 2 19.66 -41.34 -4.67
N ARG A 3 18.50 -41.94 -4.95
CA ARG A 3 17.29 -41.25 -5.44
C ARG A 3 16.84 -40.18 -4.45
N THR A 4 16.96 -38.91 -4.83
CA THR A 4 16.23 -37.80 -4.20
C THR A 4 14.76 -37.98 -4.57
N LYS A 5 13.93 -38.39 -3.61
CA LYS A 5 12.48 -38.35 -3.77
C LYS A 5 12.05 -36.89 -3.61
N ASP A 6 11.65 -36.27 -4.71
CA ASP A 6 10.87 -35.05 -4.65
C ASP A 6 9.52 -35.36 -4.00
N ILE A 7 9.31 -34.76 -2.85
CA ILE A 7 8.09 -34.90 -2.08
C ILE A 7 7.24 -33.65 -2.34
N SER A 8 6.27 -33.76 -3.25
CA SER A 8 5.17 -32.80 -3.36
C SER A 8 4.10 -33.15 -2.32
N PHE A 9 3.76 -32.24 -1.41
CA PHE A 9 2.60 -32.42 -0.53
C PHE A 9 1.66 -31.22 -0.58
N ASP A 10 0.39 -31.54 -0.84
CA ASP A 10 -0.77 -30.65 -0.74
C ASP A 10 -0.95 -30.19 0.71
N THR A 11 -1.05 -28.87 0.90
CA THR A 11 -1.11 -28.20 2.21
C THR A 11 -2.54 -27.98 2.71
N SER A 12 -3.55 -28.59 2.10
CA SER A 12 -4.92 -28.48 2.57
C SER A 12 -5.23 -29.44 3.75
N ARG A 13 -5.09 -28.90 4.96
CA ARG A 13 -5.73 -29.38 6.22
C ARG A 13 -5.34 -30.79 6.71
N LYS A 14 -4.31 -30.89 7.56
CA LYS A 14 -4.27 -31.70 8.81
C LYS A 14 -2.93 -31.50 9.53
N THR A 15 -2.96 -31.55 10.85
CA THR A 15 -1.87 -31.25 11.80
C THR A 15 -0.56 -31.97 11.43
N LEU A 16 0.51 -31.20 11.18
CA LEU A 16 1.85 -31.74 10.88
C LEU A 16 2.42 -32.51 12.08
N SER A 17 2.85 -33.76 11.86
CA SER A 17 3.45 -34.60 12.91
C SER A 17 4.75 -34.01 13.48
N SER A 18 5.08 -34.34 14.72
CA SER A 18 6.31 -33.90 15.40
C SER A 18 7.59 -34.27 14.64
N ARG A 19 7.61 -35.45 13.98
CA ARG A 19 8.72 -35.89 13.11
C ARG A 19 8.87 -35.01 11.86
N THR A 20 7.76 -34.61 11.24
CA THR A 20 7.77 -33.72 10.07
C THR A 20 8.30 -32.34 10.44
N ARG A 21 7.87 -31.78 11.59
CA ARG A 21 8.37 -30.49 12.11
C ARG A 21 9.88 -30.49 12.39
N SER A 22 10.42 -31.59 12.91
CA SER A 22 11.87 -31.73 13.18
C SER A 22 12.70 -31.78 11.90
N SER A 23 12.22 -32.50 10.87
CA SER A 23 12.85 -32.55 9.55
C SER A 23 12.85 -31.19 8.85
N PHE A 24 11.74 -30.45 8.94
CA PHE A 24 11.63 -29.11 8.38
C PHE A 24 12.57 -28.09 9.05
N LYS A 25 12.74 -28.15 10.38
CA LYS A 25 13.71 -27.30 11.10
C LYS A 25 15.15 -27.57 10.64
N LYS A 26 15.51 -28.83 10.38
CA LYS A 26 16.83 -29.22 9.83
C LYS A 26 17.08 -28.67 8.42
N GLN A 27 16.02 -28.39 7.65
CA GLN A 27 16.08 -27.80 6.31
C GLN A 27 15.80 -26.28 6.31
N ALA A 28 15.84 -25.62 7.47
CA ALA A 28 15.61 -24.19 7.67
C ALA A 28 14.19 -23.66 7.34
N TYR A 29 13.19 -24.54 7.20
CA TYR A 29 11.80 -24.12 7.04
C TYR A 29 11.21 -23.68 8.37
N ARG A 30 10.48 -22.55 8.36
CA ARG A 30 9.81 -21.99 9.53
C ARG A 30 8.40 -21.52 9.16
N ALA A 31 7.51 -21.45 10.15
CA ALA A 31 6.25 -20.73 9.97
C ALA A 31 6.57 -19.22 9.96
N VAL A 32 6.27 -18.55 8.86
CA VAL A 32 6.47 -17.10 8.68
C VAL A 32 5.14 -16.50 8.24
N ARG A 33 4.80 -15.28 8.71
CA ARG A 33 3.56 -14.61 8.27
C ARG A 33 3.64 -14.39 6.75
N ALA A 34 2.63 -14.77 5.98
CA ALA A 34 2.63 -14.53 4.53
C ALA A 34 2.70 -13.02 4.25
N LEU A 35 3.48 -12.63 3.24
CA LEU A 35 3.43 -11.26 2.74
C LEU A 35 2.13 -11.09 1.97
N ARG A 36 1.48 -9.95 2.14
CA ARG A 36 0.24 -9.65 1.43
C ARG A 36 0.49 -8.67 0.31
N ARG A 37 0.57 -9.18 -0.91
CA ARG A 37 0.84 -8.39 -2.11
C ARG A 37 -0.10 -8.81 -3.23
N PRO A 38 -0.40 -7.91 -4.17
CA PRO A 38 -1.05 -8.30 -5.41
C PRO A 38 -0.25 -9.42 -6.10
N LYS A 39 -0.95 -10.33 -6.79
CA LYS A 39 -0.26 -11.32 -7.63
C LYS A 39 0.32 -10.61 -8.84
N LEU A 40 1.62 -10.79 -9.08
CA LEU A 40 2.32 -10.27 -10.24
C LEU A 40 2.45 -11.37 -11.29
N GLY A 41 2.17 -11.03 -12.54
CA GLY A 41 2.58 -11.81 -13.71
C GLY A 41 3.89 -11.26 -14.29
N GLU A 42 4.40 -11.93 -15.32
CA GLU A 42 5.67 -11.58 -15.97
C GLU A 42 5.62 -10.18 -16.60
N GLU A 43 4.49 -9.81 -17.22
CA GLU A 43 4.29 -8.48 -17.81
C GLU A 43 4.38 -7.37 -16.76
N GLN A 44 3.75 -7.57 -15.59
CA GLN A 44 3.81 -6.60 -14.50
C GLN A 44 5.22 -6.49 -13.92
N ALA A 45 5.93 -7.63 -13.77
CA ALA A 45 7.32 -7.63 -13.33
C ALA A 45 8.21 -6.86 -14.31
N ALA A 46 8.05 -7.06 -15.63
CA ALA A 46 8.80 -6.33 -16.64
C ALA A 46 8.55 -4.81 -16.59
N LYS A 47 7.28 -4.38 -16.45
CA LYS A 47 6.93 -2.95 -16.29
C LYS A 47 7.54 -2.34 -15.02
N ARG A 48 7.51 -3.08 -13.90
CA ARG A 48 8.15 -2.68 -12.65
C ARG A 48 9.66 -2.54 -12.78
N LEU A 49 10.30 -3.47 -13.48
CA LEU A 49 11.74 -3.44 -13.72
C LEU A 49 12.13 -2.22 -14.58
N ALA A 50 11.42 -1.98 -15.69
CA ALA A 50 11.66 -0.84 -16.55
C ALA A 50 11.51 0.50 -15.81
N PHE A 51 10.44 0.61 -15.00
CA PHE A 51 10.23 1.76 -14.12
C PHE A 51 11.40 1.94 -13.15
N ALA A 52 11.81 0.87 -12.45
CA ALA A 52 12.89 0.95 -11.49
C ALA A 52 14.24 1.31 -12.14
N GLN A 53 14.54 0.77 -13.30
CA GLN A 53 15.76 1.09 -14.06
C GLN A 53 15.81 2.55 -14.50
N ARG A 54 14.65 3.14 -14.86
CA ARG A 54 14.57 4.55 -15.24
C ARG A 54 14.99 5.49 -14.11
N TYR A 55 14.55 5.22 -12.89
CA TYR A 55 14.74 6.15 -11.76
C TYR A 55 15.86 5.75 -10.80
N TYR A 56 16.37 4.51 -10.85
CA TYR A 56 17.39 4.04 -9.90
C TYR A 56 18.74 4.77 -10.04
N GLN A 57 19.02 5.36 -11.20
CA GLN A 57 20.24 6.15 -11.45
C GLN A 57 20.11 7.63 -11.06
N GLU A 58 18.89 8.08 -10.73
CA GLU A 58 18.65 9.46 -10.30
C GLU A 58 19.32 9.74 -8.93
N PRO A 59 19.69 11.00 -8.65
CA PRO A 59 20.27 11.36 -7.36
C PRO A 59 19.26 11.09 -6.23
N ALA A 60 19.73 10.82 -5.01
CA ALA A 60 18.86 10.45 -3.90
C ALA A 60 17.70 11.44 -3.61
N SER A 61 17.88 12.72 -3.95
CA SER A 61 16.89 13.79 -3.79
C SER A 61 15.81 13.82 -4.88
N PHE A 62 15.86 12.97 -5.91
CA PHE A 62 14.92 13.03 -7.05
C PHE A 62 13.46 12.91 -6.61
N SER A 63 13.19 12.11 -5.57
CA SER A 63 11.84 11.88 -5.05
C SER A 63 11.37 12.96 -4.07
N TYR A 64 12.17 13.99 -3.79
CA TYR A 64 11.80 15.01 -2.80
C TYR A 64 10.70 15.94 -3.30
N LYS A 65 10.60 16.08 -4.63
CA LYS A 65 9.52 16.79 -5.32
C LYS A 65 8.41 15.86 -5.78
N TRP A 66 8.42 14.59 -5.35
CA TRP A 66 7.38 13.64 -5.70
C TRP A 66 6.29 13.64 -4.63
N ILE A 67 5.06 13.82 -5.08
CA ILE A 67 3.87 13.74 -4.24
C ILE A 67 3.36 12.31 -4.35
N PHE A 68 3.48 11.54 -3.27
CA PHE A 68 2.93 10.20 -3.16
C PHE A 68 1.54 10.29 -2.56
N SER A 69 0.54 9.74 -3.24
CA SER A 69 -0.82 9.63 -2.73
C SER A 69 -1.34 8.21 -2.88
N ASP A 70 -2.35 7.87 -2.08
CA ASP A 70 -3.08 6.60 -2.16
C ASP A 70 -4.35 6.69 -1.31
N GLU A 71 -5.25 5.73 -1.48
CA GLU A 71 -6.37 5.51 -0.60
C GLU A 71 -6.11 4.35 0.36
N THR A 72 -6.45 4.52 1.64
CA THR A 72 -6.44 3.41 2.59
C THR A 72 -7.77 3.24 3.28
N THR A 73 -8.10 2.00 3.59
CA THR A 73 -9.28 1.68 4.41
C THR A 73 -8.83 1.32 5.82
N ILE A 74 -9.39 2.00 6.82
CA ILE A 74 -9.18 1.74 8.24
C ILE A 74 -10.45 1.12 8.82
N ALA A 75 -10.30 -0.05 9.45
CA ALA A 75 -11.39 -0.79 10.07
C ALA A 75 -11.32 -0.69 11.59
N ARG A 76 -12.49 -0.73 12.23
CA ARG A 76 -12.64 -0.78 13.69
C ARG A 76 -12.46 -2.21 14.18
N GLY A 77 -11.31 -2.53 14.78
CA GLY A 77 -11.04 -3.80 15.48
C GLY A 77 -10.78 -5.04 14.62
N GLU A 78 -11.32 -5.13 13.40
CA GLU A 78 -11.06 -6.25 12.50
C GLU A 78 -9.81 -5.98 11.63
N GLY A 79 -8.64 -5.96 12.25
CA GLY A 79 -7.38 -6.10 11.52
C GLY A 79 -7.42 -7.41 10.74
N GLU A 80 -7.17 -7.37 9.43
CA GLU A 80 -7.25 -8.58 8.62
C GLU A 80 -6.22 -9.65 9.08
N ARG A 81 -6.70 -10.85 9.44
CA ARG A 81 -5.86 -11.95 9.96
C ARG A 81 -4.86 -12.44 8.91
N GLN A 82 -3.59 -12.04 9.01
CA GLN A 82 -2.51 -12.58 8.17
C GLN A 82 -2.32 -14.08 8.41
N ALA A 83 -2.35 -14.87 7.33
CA ALA A 83 -2.09 -16.31 7.41
C ALA A 83 -0.59 -16.60 7.62
N TRP A 84 -0.30 -17.73 8.23
CA TRP A 84 1.06 -18.25 8.35
C TRP A 84 1.34 -19.17 7.16
N VAL A 85 2.46 -18.95 6.47
CA VAL A 85 3.01 -19.85 5.43
C VAL A 85 4.24 -20.55 5.96
N PHE A 86 4.43 -21.79 5.54
CA PHE A 86 5.55 -22.61 6.00
C PHE A 86 6.62 -22.67 4.90
N CYS A 87 7.58 -21.75 4.94
CA CYS A 87 8.63 -21.59 3.93
C CYS A 87 9.97 -21.27 4.60
N LYS A 88 11.08 -21.27 3.85
CA LYS A 88 12.34 -20.69 4.34
C LYS A 88 12.18 -19.16 4.40
N PRO A 89 12.71 -18.45 5.41
CA PRO A 89 12.52 -16.99 5.53
C PRO A 89 12.91 -16.19 4.28
N GLN A 90 13.95 -16.62 3.57
CA GLN A 90 14.41 -16.04 2.30
C GLN A 90 13.44 -16.24 1.12
N ASP A 91 12.62 -17.29 1.18
CA ASP A 91 11.66 -17.67 0.13
C ASP A 91 10.29 -17.00 0.34
N ARG A 92 10.13 -16.21 1.40
CA ARG A 92 8.87 -15.53 1.75
C ARG A 92 8.38 -14.58 0.64
N LEU A 93 9.30 -14.06 -0.16
CA LEU A 93 9.02 -13.16 -1.29
C LEU A 93 8.67 -13.90 -2.59
N LYS A 94 8.75 -15.24 -2.63
CA LYS A 94 8.37 -15.98 -3.82
C LYS A 94 6.87 -15.86 -4.09
N PRO A 95 6.43 -15.77 -5.36
CA PRO A 95 5.02 -15.63 -5.70
C PRO A 95 4.10 -16.68 -5.07
N GLU A 96 4.56 -17.92 -4.91
CA GLU A 96 3.78 -18.99 -4.27
C GLU A 96 3.52 -18.78 -2.76
N ASN A 97 4.33 -17.96 -2.08
CA ASN A 97 4.28 -17.73 -0.63
C ASN A 97 3.58 -16.41 -0.24
N VAL A 98 3.12 -15.65 -1.23
CA VAL A 98 2.41 -14.38 -1.07
C VAL A 98 0.90 -14.59 -1.05
N GLN A 99 0.23 -13.98 -0.06
CA GLN A 99 -1.22 -14.02 0.08
C GLN A 99 -1.87 -12.79 -0.59
N PRO A 100 -3.03 -12.91 -1.27
CA PRO A 100 -3.78 -11.74 -1.71
C PRO A 100 -4.33 -10.91 -0.51
N ARG A 101 -4.54 -9.61 -0.70
CA ARG A 101 -5.24 -8.75 0.28
C ARG A 101 -6.71 -9.19 0.41
N GLY A 102 -7.28 -9.07 1.62
CA GLY A 102 -8.69 -9.36 1.89
C GLY A 102 -9.63 -8.30 1.34
N LYS A 103 -10.94 -8.51 1.51
CA LYS A 103 -11.96 -7.49 1.19
C LYS A 103 -12.20 -6.60 2.41
N PRO A 104 -12.38 -5.28 2.23
CA PRO A 104 -12.76 -4.40 3.32
C PRO A 104 -14.06 -4.85 4.00
N THR A 105 -14.11 -4.70 5.33
CA THR A 105 -15.33 -4.98 6.10
C THR A 105 -16.33 -3.83 5.93
N ARG A 106 -17.62 -4.08 6.14
CA ARG A 106 -18.68 -3.05 6.00
C ARG A 106 -18.56 -1.91 7.04
N ASN A 107 -17.63 -2.01 8.01
CA ASN A 107 -17.48 -1.12 9.16
C ASN A 107 -16.18 -0.30 9.13
N SER A 108 -15.69 -0.02 7.92
CA SER A 108 -14.46 0.72 7.70
C SER A 108 -14.72 2.07 7.04
N GLN A 109 -13.80 3.01 7.24
CA GLN A 109 -13.77 4.29 6.52
C GLN A 109 -12.56 4.30 5.58
N MET A 110 -12.76 4.81 4.37
CA MET A 110 -11.70 5.02 3.39
C MET A 110 -11.15 6.44 3.53
N PHE A 111 -9.85 6.60 3.51
CA PHE A 111 -9.19 7.89 3.60
C PHE A 111 -8.26 8.07 2.42
N TRP A 112 -8.06 9.32 2.04
CA TRP A 112 -7.05 9.75 1.10
C TRP A 112 -6.07 10.67 1.82
N ALA A 113 -4.79 10.56 1.49
CA ALA A 113 -3.80 11.58 1.80
C ALA A 113 -2.72 11.58 0.73
N GLY A 114 -1.98 12.68 0.67
CA GLY A 114 -0.76 12.81 -0.10
C GLY A 114 0.36 13.35 0.77
N PHE A 115 1.60 12.97 0.48
CA PHE A 115 2.77 13.57 1.10
C PHE A 115 3.97 13.64 0.15
N SER A 116 4.83 14.61 0.42
CA SER A 116 6.08 14.92 -0.27
C SER A 116 7.12 15.27 0.80
N PHE A 117 8.37 15.51 0.41
CA PHE A 117 9.41 15.84 1.39
C PHE A 117 9.07 17.16 2.07
N ASN A 118 9.03 17.16 3.41
CA ASN A 118 8.60 18.28 4.26
C ASN A 118 7.17 18.80 4.03
N ARG A 119 6.31 18.04 3.33
CA ARG A 119 4.93 18.46 3.06
C ARG A 119 3.96 17.29 3.13
N ARG A 120 2.77 17.53 3.65
CA ARG A 120 1.68 16.55 3.68
C ARG A 120 0.34 17.24 3.55
N THR A 121 -0.64 16.54 3.00
CA THR A 121 -2.03 16.99 3.02
C THR A 121 -2.66 16.59 4.35
N SER A 122 -3.80 17.19 4.67
CA SER A 122 -4.68 16.64 5.70
C SER A 122 -5.22 15.27 5.30
N LEU A 123 -5.59 14.47 6.29
CA LEU A 123 -6.24 13.19 6.05
C LEU A 123 -7.71 13.41 5.66
N THR A 124 -8.06 13.08 4.41
CA THR A 124 -9.41 13.33 3.88
C THR A 124 -10.27 12.06 3.91
N PRO A 125 -11.37 12.00 4.68
CA PRO A 125 -12.30 10.87 4.65
C PRO A 125 -13.10 10.85 3.34
N LEU A 126 -12.94 9.77 2.56
CA LEU A 126 -13.71 9.56 1.34
C LEU A 126 -15.09 8.96 1.66
N ILE A 127 -16.12 9.78 1.49
CA ILE A 127 -17.50 9.35 1.70
C ILE A 127 -18.01 8.63 0.45
N GLY A 128 -18.65 7.46 0.66
CA GLY A 128 -19.28 6.69 -0.41
C GLY A 128 -20.28 7.53 -1.22
N ASP A 129 -20.28 7.35 -2.53
CA ASP A 129 -21.18 8.07 -3.42
C ASP A 129 -22.60 7.47 -3.34
N PRO A 130 -23.62 8.23 -2.89
CA PRO A 130 -25.01 7.74 -2.84
C PRO A 130 -25.54 7.33 -4.21
N LYS A 131 -24.96 7.86 -5.29
CA LYS A 131 -25.34 7.54 -6.69
C LYS A 131 -24.59 6.33 -7.23
N ALA A 132 -23.55 5.84 -6.55
CA ALA A 132 -22.88 4.61 -6.95
C ALA A 132 -23.75 3.40 -6.61
N PRO A 133 -23.90 2.39 -7.50
CA PRO A 133 -24.77 1.23 -7.28
C PRO A 133 -24.49 0.42 -5.99
N ARG A 134 -23.28 0.56 -5.43
CA ARG A 134 -22.85 -0.10 -4.20
C ARG A 134 -22.48 0.87 -3.07
N GLY A 135 -22.77 2.17 -3.22
CA GLY A 135 -22.39 3.21 -2.25
C GLY A 135 -20.88 3.36 -2.06
N GLY A 136 -20.08 2.97 -3.07
CA GLY A 136 -18.61 3.05 -3.03
C GLY A 136 -18.08 4.42 -3.44
N VAL A 137 -16.77 4.63 -3.29
CA VAL A 137 -16.11 5.85 -3.79
C VAL A 137 -16.10 5.82 -5.32
N SER A 138 -16.71 6.83 -5.93
CA SER A 138 -16.76 6.99 -7.39
C SER A 138 -15.60 7.86 -7.89
N GLY A 139 -15.33 7.83 -9.20
CA GLY A 139 -14.35 8.74 -9.81
C GLY A 139 -14.66 10.23 -9.58
N ARG A 140 -15.95 10.59 -9.38
CA ARG A 140 -16.32 11.96 -9.00
C ARG A 140 -15.78 12.33 -7.62
N ARG A 141 -15.94 11.44 -6.62
CA ARG A 141 -15.43 11.66 -5.27
C ARG A 141 -13.91 11.73 -5.22
N ILE A 142 -13.24 10.91 -6.02
CA ILE A 142 -11.78 11.01 -6.19
C ILE A 142 -11.41 12.36 -6.80
N ARG A 143 -12.07 12.79 -7.88
CA ARG A 143 -11.79 14.10 -8.49
C ARG A 143 -11.96 15.24 -7.49
N GLU A 144 -13.09 15.29 -6.78
CA GLU A 144 -13.35 16.28 -5.72
C GLU A 144 -12.23 16.26 -4.67
N CYS A 145 -11.82 15.08 -4.21
CA CYS A 145 -10.71 14.95 -3.26
C CYS A 145 -9.39 15.49 -3.80
N LEU A 146 -9.04 15.20 -5.06
CA LEU A 146 -7.81 15.71 -5.67
C LEU A 146 -7.87 17.23 -5.86
N GLU A 147 -9.02 17.76 -6.25
CA GLU A 147 -9.29 19.19 -6.45
C GLU A 147 -9.08 19.98 -5.15
N ASP A 148 -9.53 19.43 -4.02
CA ASP A 148 -9.36 20.06 -2.71
C ASP A 148 -7.94 19.93 -2.15
N ASN A 149 -7.24 18.83 -2.44
CA ASN A 149 -5.99 18.50 -1.73
C ASN A 149 -4.71 18.74 -2.53
N LEU A 150 -4.67 18.47 -3.84
CA LEU A 150 -3.43 18.63 -4.61
C LEU A 150 -2.87 20.06 -4.59
N PRO A 151 -3.68 21.13 -4.69
CA PRO A 151 -3.19 22.51 -4.59
C PRO A 151 -2.53 22.85 -3.25
N THR A 152 -2.81 22.08 -2.18
CA THR A 152 -2.25 22.35 -0.84
C THR A 152 -0.80 21.89 -0.69
N ILE A 153 -0.34 21.00 -1.58
CA ILE A 153 0.98 20.34 -1.47
C ILE A 153 1.86 20.52 -2.71
N ALA A 154 1.26 20.69 -3.89
CA ALA A 154 2.00 20.77 -5.13
C ALA A 154 2.53 22.17 -5.41
N GLU A 155 3.70 22.22 -6.06
CA GLU A 155 4.28 23.44 -6.60
C GLU A 155 4.79 23.18 -8.02
N PRO A 156 5.00 24.23 -8.83
CA PRO A 156 5.63 24.11 -10.13
C PRO A 156 6.92 23.28 -10.11
N GLY A 157 7.02 22.32 -11.04
CA GLY A 157 8.13 21.37 -11.14
C GLY A 157 8.04 20.14 -10.21
N TYR A 158 6.93 19.96 -9.49
CA TYR A 158 6.67 18.74 -8.73
C TYR A 158 6.21 17.60 -9.65
N THR A 159 6.30 16.37 -9.17
CA THR A 159 5.80 15.18 -9.87
C THR A 159 4.75 14.49 -9.00
N PHE A 160 3.54 14.29 -9.53
CA PHE A 160 2.48 13.59 -8.83
C PHE A 160 2.47 12.11 -9.19
N ALA A 161 2.56 11.26 -8.16
CA ALA A 161 2.48 9.81 -8.23
C ALA A 161 1.09 9.34 -7.79
N GLN A 162 0.35 8.79 -8.74
CA GLN A 162 -0.95 8.15 -8.51
C GLN A 162 -0.93 6.73 -9.07
N ASP A 163 -1.57 5.82 -8.34
CA ASP A 163 -1.66 4.45 -8.79
C ASP A 163 -2.65 4.29 -9.96
N ASN A 164 -2.56 3.14 -10.63
CA ASN A 164 -3.32 2.86 -11.83
C ASN A 164 -4.69 2.21 -11.56
N ALA A 165 -5.30 2.45 -10.39
CA ALA A 165 -6.61 1.92 -10.03
C ALA A 165 -7.73 2.39 -10.98
N SER A 166 -8.81 1.60 -11.06
CA SER A 166 -9.91 1.87 -11.98
C SER A 166 -10.63 3.20 -11.74
N THR A 167 -10.65 3.68 -10.49
CA THR A 167 -11.24 4.97 -10.11
C THR A 167 -10.41 6.15 -10.60
N HIS A 168 -9.08 6.03 -10.56
CA HIS A 168 -8.16 7.05 -11.09
C HIS A 168 -8.19 7.11 -12.61
N LYS A 169 -8.39 5.95 -13.27
CA LYS A 169 -8.57 5.86 -14.72
C LYS A 169 -9.92 6.34 -15.24
N ALA A 170 -10.84 6.77 -14.36
CA ALA A 170 -12.10 7.31 -14.80
C ALA A 170 -11.87 8.56 -15.66
N ALA A 171 -12.58 8.68 -16.79
CA ALA A 171 -12.39 9.80 -17.73
C ALA A 171 -12.53 11.17 -17.06
N ILE A 172 -13.44 11.30 -16.08
CA ILE A 172 -13.63 12.54 -15.32
C ILE A 172 -12.41 12.92 -14.47
N VAL A 173 -11.69 11.93 -13.92
CA VAL A 173 -10.48 12.15 -13.11
C VAL A 173 -9.32 12.48 -14.04
N GLN A 174 -9.13 11.70 -15.10
CA GLN A 174 -8.04 11.90 -16.07
C GLN A 174 -8.16 13.23 -16.81
N ALA A 175 -9.36 13.64 -17.21
CA ALA A 175 -9.56 14.92 -17.89
C ALA A 175 -9.23 16.10 -16.98
N TRP A 176 -9.71 16.08 -15.73
CA TRP A 176 -9.40 17.14 -14.78
C TRP A 176 -7.91 17.15 -14.41
N LEU A 177 -7.34 15.98 -14.08
CA LEU A 177 -5.95 15.87 -13.66
C LEU A 177 -5.00 16.29 -14.79
N GLY A 178 -5.31 15.94 -16.04
CA GLY A 178 -4.52 16.35 -17.21
C GLY A 178 -4.46 17.87 -17.37
N CYS A 179 -5.60 18.55 -17.35
CA CYS A 179 -5.63 20.02 -17.41
C CYS A 179 -4.91 20.63 -16.21
N TRP A 180 -5.19 20.13 -15.00
CA TRP A 180 -4.64 20.70 -13.77
C TRP A 180 -3.11 20.59 -13.71
N VAL A 181 -2.52 19.46 -14.10
CA VAL A 181 -1.05 19.32 -14.07
C VAL A 181 -0.36 20.20 -15.11
N GLU A 182 -0.97 20.39 -16.29
CA GLU A 182 -0.47 21.31 -17.31
C GLU A 182 -0.50 22.77 -16.82
N GLU A 183 -1.61 23.20 -16.23
CA GLU A 183 -1.80 24.56 -15.73
C GLU A 183 -0.89 24.89 -14.53
N ASN A 184 -0.54 23.90 -13.71
CA ASN A 184 0.25 24.08 -12.49
C ASN A 184 1.73 23.67 -12.65
N GLU A 185 2.17 23.38 -13.87
CA GLU A 185 3.55 22.94 -14.19
C GLU A 185 3.99 21.71 -13.37
N VAL A 186 3.03 20.80 -13.10
CA VAL A 186 3.26 19.53 -12.40
C VAL A 186 3.40 18.42 -13.45
N SER A 187 4.24 17.42 -13.18
CA SER A 187 4.36 16.23 -14.03
C SER A 187 3.61 15.04 -13.44
N LEU A 188 3.05 14.17 -14.28
CA LEU A 188 2.55 12.86 -13.85
C LEU A 188 3.61 11.79 -14.05
N VAL A 189 3.80 10.92 -13.06
CA VAL A 189 4.62 9.72 -13.22
C VAL A 189 3.77 8.53 -13.68
N ASP A 190 4.24 7.82 -14.70
CA ASP A 190 3.65 6.55 -15.13
C ASP A 190 3.97 5.45 -14.12
N TRP A 191 3.14 5.36 -13.08
CA TRP A 191 3.37 4.46 -11.95
C TRP A 191 3.06 3.00 -12.32
N PRO A 192 3.97 2.05 -12.05
CA PRO A 192 3.75 0.65 -12.42
C PRO A 192 2.61 0.06 -11.60
N ALA A 193 1.61 -0.51 -12.30
CA ALA A 193 0.48 -1.16 -11.66
C ALA A 193 0.91 -2.23 -10.64
N PHE A 194 0.09 -2.42 -9.61
CA PHE A 194 0.32 -3.42 -8.55
C PHE A 194 1.64 -3.27 -7.79
N SER A 195 2.09 -2.04 -7.57
CA SER A 195 3.37 -1.75 -6.91
C SER A 195 3.26 -0.99 -5.59
N PRO A 196 2.57 -1.56 -4.58
CA PRO A 196 2.46 -0.92 -3.28
C PRO A 196 3.80 -0.86 -2.53
N ASP A 197 4.75 -1.73 -2.87
CA ASP A 197 6.09 -1.74 -2.27
C ASP A 197 6.96 -0.56 -2.76
N LEU A 198 6.65 -0.01 -3.93
CA LEU A 198 7.29 1.21 -4.44
C LEU A 198 6.68 2.48 -3.86
N ASN A 199 5.47 2.44 -3.31
CA ASN A 199 4.78 3.63 -2.82
C ASN A 199 5.04 3.82 -1.31
N PRO A 200 5.83 4.83 -0.89
CA PRO A 200 6.15 5.04 0.52
C PRO A 200 4.92 5.27 1.40
N ILE A 201 3.80 5.75 0.85
CA ILE A 201 2.57 6.02 1.60
C ILE A 201 1.97 4.76 2.22
N GLU A 202 2.21 3.58 1.63
CA GLU A 202 1.75 2.31 2.19
C GLU A 202 2.40 2.03 3.56
N ASN A 203 3.62 2.53 3.79
CA ASN A 203 4.26 2.49 5.10
C ASN A 203 3.70 3.56 6.05
N ALA A 204 3.40 4.76 5.55
CA ALA A 204 2.71 5.79 6.34
C ALA A 204 1.34 5.29 6.81
N TRP A 205 0.58 4.60 5.96
CA TRP A 205 -0.69 3.96 6.34
C TRP A 205 -0.56 2.89 7.40
N LYS A 206 0.54 2.15 7.40
CA LYS A 206 0.81 1.18 8.45
C LYS A 206 1.05 1.89 9.78
N LEU A 207 1.88 2.93 9.79
CA LEU A 207 2.17 3.73 10.99
C LEU A 207 0.90 4.39 11.53
N LEU A 208 0.09 5.00 10.66
CA LEU A 208 -1.19 5.60 11.03
C LEU A 208 -2.12 4.59 11.71
N LYS A 209 -2.29 3.40 11.12
CA LYS A 209 -3.15 2.35 11.69
C LYS A 209 -2.65 1.87 13.04
N GLU A 210 -1.33 1.73 13.19
CA GLU A 210 -0.70 1.36 14.46
C GLU A 210 -0.93 2.45 15.53
N GLN A 211 -0.80 3.73 15.16
CA GLN A 211 -1.04 4.87 16.04
C GLN A 211 -2.51 4.97 16.46
N VAL A 212 -3.47 4.84 15.53
CA VAL A 212 -4.90 4.81 15.83
C VAL A 212 -5.22 3.68 16.81
N CYS A 213 -4.70 2.47 16.59
CA CYS A 213 -4.93 1.34 17.51
C CYS A 213 -4.29 1.55 18.88
N LYS A 214 -3.17 2.27 18.97
CA LYS A 214 -2.46 2.54 20.21
C LYS A 214 -3.18 3.61 21.03
N ASN A 215 -3.58 4.70 20.41
CA ASN A 215 -4.19 5.85 21.08
C ASN A 215 -5.68 5.64 21.38
N HIS A 216 -6.37 4.88 20.53
CA HIS A 216 -7.81 4.68 20.62
C HIS A 216 -8.20 3.18 20.60
N PRO A 217 -7.74 2.38 21.59
CA PRO A 217 -8.07 0.95 21.65
C PRO A 217 -9.59 0.70 21.75
N GLU A 218 -10.34 1.63 22.32
CA GLU A 218 -11.79 1.56 22.50
C GLU A 218 -12.58 1.53 21.18
N LEU A 219 -11.99 2.01 20.07
CA LEU A 219 -12.64 1.99 18.74
C LEU A 219 -13.00 0.58 18.30
N SER A 220 -12.30 -0.44 18.82
CA SER A 220 -12.57 -1.84 18.51
C SER A 220 -13.88 -2.36 19.11
N ASP A 221 -14.33 -1.77 20.23
CA ASP A 221 -15.52 -2.17 20.98
C ASP A 221 -16.75 -1.32 20.65
N LEU A 222 -16.58 -0.24 19.88
CA LEU A 222 -17.67 0.68 19.56
C LEU A 222 -18.77 0.04 18.69
N PRO A 223 -20.05 0.45 18.90
CA PRO A 223 -21.17 -0.05 18.11
C PRO A 223 -21.05 0.34 16.63
N LYS A 224 -21.68 -0.44 15.77
CA LYS A 224 -21.62 -0.27 14.31
C LYS A 224 -22.62 0.79 13.84
N ASN A 225 -22.40 2.04 14.22
CA ASN A 225 -23.23 3.20 13.84
C ASN A 225 -22.39 4.36 13.26
N ASN A 226 -23.07 5.45 12.87
CA ASN A 226 -22.46 6.65 12.28
C ASN A 226 -21.59 7.41 13.29
N ASP A 227 -22.02 7.52 14.54
CA ASP A 227 -21.25 8.22 15.59
C ASP A 227 -19.89 7.56 15.81
N SER A 228 -19.87 6.23 15.86
CA SER A 228 -18.64 5.46 15.99
C SER A 228 -17.77 5.51 14.73
N LYS A 229 -18.34 5.90 13.58
CA LYS A 229 -17.60 6.11 12.34
C LYS A 229 -16.99 7.51 12.32
N GLN A 230 -17.71 8.51 12.82
CA GLN A 230 -17.18 9.84 13.06
C GLN A 230 -16.03 9.81 14.06
N ARG A 231 -16.19 9.08 15.18
CA ARG A 231 -15.12 8.87 16.17
C ARG A 231 -13.85 8.28 15.55
N LEU A 232 -14.01 7.32 14.62
CA LEU A 232 -12.88 6.76 13.86
C LEU A 232 -12.22 7.82 12.97
N CYS A 233 -12.99 8.69 12.31
CA CYS A 233 -12.43 9.78 11.50
C CYS A 233 -11.62 10.74 12.37
N GLU A 234 -12.17 11.17 13.51
CA GLU A 234 -11.49 12.06 14.46
C GLU A 234 -10.16 11.45 14.93
N ALA A 235 -10.20 10.21 15.42
CA ALA A 235 -9.01 9.47 15.86
C ALA A 235 -7.97 9.30 14.75
N ALA A 236 -8.41 9.07 13.51
CA ALA A 236 -7.50 8.93 12.37
C ALA A 236 -6.84 10.26 11.99
N VAL A 237 -7.56 11.37 12.08
CA VAL A 237 -7.00 12.72 11.85
C VAL A 237 -5.98 13.06 12.94
N GLU A 238 -6.34 12.88 14.21
CA GLU A 238 -5.45 13.11 15.36
C GLU A 238 -4.16 12.28 15.24
N ALA A 239 -4.29 10.99 14.99
CA ALA A 239 -3.15 10.10 14.80
C ALA A 239 -2.29 10.47 13.58
N CYS A 240 -2.87 11.08 12.53
CA CYS A 240 -2.12 11.55 11.37
C CYS A 240 -1.34 12.83 11.69
N GLU A 241 -1.93 13.75 12.46
CA GLU A 241 -1.28 14.99 12.89
C GLU A 241 -0.09 14.70 13.82
N GLU A 242 -0.20 13.70 14.69
CA GLU A 242 0.87 13.23 15.58
C GLU A 242 2.07 12.58 14.84
N LEU A 243 1.90 12.13 13.59
CA LEU A 243 3.03 11.57 12.84
C LEU A 243 4.09 12.65 12.60
N GLU A 244 5.30 12.40 13.08
CA GLU A 244 6.44 13.30 12.87
C GLU A 244 6.80 13.41 11.38
N ASP A 245 7.02 14.63 10.91
CA ASP A 245 7.41 14.90 9.52
C ASP A 245 8.74 14.21 9.15
N ASP A 246 9.68 14.12 10.10
CA ASP A 246 10.94 13.38 9.94
C ASP A 246 10.69 11.89 9.64
N THR A 247 9.68 11.29 10.26
CA THR A 247 9.31 9.90 9.97
C THR A 247 8.83 9.76 8.53
N LEU A 248 8.01 10.71 8.04
CA LEU A 248 7.54 10.72 6.65
C LEU A 248 8.69 10.98 5.67
N ASN A 249 9.58 11.91 5.97
CA ASN A 249 10.77 12.22 5.17
C ASN A 249 11.67 10.99 4.99
N HIS A 250 11.93 10.23 6.06
CA HIS A 250 12.69 8.98 5.97
C HIS A 250 12.03 7.93 5.06
N LEU A 251 10.70 7.94 4.93
CA LEU A 251 10.00 7.09 3.96
C LEU A 251 10.27 7.52 2.52
N ILE A 252 10.34 8.82 2.23
CA ILE A 252 10.68 9.34 0.90
C ILE A 252 12.15 9.06 0.58
N GLU A 253 13.05 9.29 1.53
CA GLU A 253 14.48 8.97 1.39
C GLU A 253 14.76 7.47 1.18
N SER A 254 13.77 6.61 1.44
CA SER A 254 13.88 5.18 1.15
C SER A 254 13.70 4.84 -0.33
N MET A 255 13.22 5.77 -1.17
CA MET A 255 12.92 5.54 -2.59
C MET A 255 14.08 4.95 -3.40
N PRO A 256 15.32 5.46 -3.34
CA PRO A 256 16.44 4.85 -4.04
C PRO A 256 16.65 3.38 -3.65
N ARG A 257 16.48 3.04 -2.37
CA ARG A 257 16.62 1.65 -1.87
C ARG A 257 15.48 0.75 -2.35
N ARG A 258 14.25 1.29 -2.48
CA ARG A 258 13.09 0.56 -3.04
C ARG A 258 13.31 0.24 -4.51
N LEU A 259 13.72 1.23 -5.30
CA LEU A 259 14.01 1.05 -6.72
C LEU A 259 15.13 0.02 -6.92
N LYS A 260 16.21 0.11 -6.13
CA LYS A 260 17.30 -0.89 -6.13
C LYS A 260 16.77 -2.31 -5.92
N ALA A 261 15.93 -2.48 -4.89
CA ALA A 261 15.39 -3.78 -4.55
C ALA A 261 14.52 -4.34 -5.69
N VAL A 262 13.78 -3.50 -6.41
CA VAL A 262 13.02 -3.94 -7.60
C VAL A 262 13.96 -4.37 -8.72
N VAL A 263 15.05 -3.63 -8.97
CA VAL A 263 16.06 -4.02 -9.98
C VAL A 263 16.70 -5.35 -9.62
N GLU A 264 17.15 -5.53 -8.37
CA GLU A 264 17.75 -6.77 -7.87
C GLU A 264 16.76 -7.95 -7.93
N ALA A 265 15.48 -7.70 -7.66
CA ALA A 265 14.40 -8.68 -7.78
C ALA A 265 13.93 -8.89 -9.23
N LYS A 266 14.55 -8.25 -10.24
CA LYS A 266 14.13 -8.31 -11.64
C LYS A 266 12.65 -7.99 -11.84
N GLY A 267 12.14 -6.99 -11.12
CA GLY A 267 10.74 -6.57 -11.18
C GLY A 267 9.79 -7.30 -10.24
N TRP A 268 10.23 -8.38 -9.58
CA TRP A 268 9.41 -9.15 -8.65
C TRP A 268 9.28 -8.48 -7.27
N TYR A 269 8.74 -9.22 -6.31
CA TYR A 269 8.44 -8.73 -4.96
C TYR A 269 9.69 -8.29 -4.21
N THR A 270 9.57 -7.15 -3.51
CA THR A 270 10.61 -6.65 -2.63
C THR A 270 10.20 -6.73 -1.15
N LYS A 271 11.15 -6.47 -0.25
CA LYS A 271 10.91 -6.47 1.20
C LYS A 271 9.98 -5.33 1.67
N TYR A 272 9.83 -4.29 0.85
CA TYR A 272 9.00 -3.12 1.13
C TYR A 272 7.52 -3.45 0.97
#